data_AF-A0A835BJ58-F1
#
_entry.id   AF-A0A835BJ58-F1
#
_cell.length_a   1.000
_cell.length_b   1.000
_cell.length_c   1.000
_cell.angle_alpha   90.00
_cell.angle_beta   90.00
_cell.angle_gamma   90.00
#
_symmetry.space_group_name_H-M   'P 1'
#
loop_
_entity.id
_entity.type
_entity.pdbx_description
1 polymer ?
#
loop_
_entity_poly.entity_id
_entity_poly.type
_entity_poly.pdbx_seq_one_letter_code
_entity_poly.pdbx_strand_id
1 'polypeptide(L)'
;MLPNWMTIPALTGAFKSLMVLKLEDLPCCTKLPDALCRLPSLKTLAIINAPAIKCVGFEFQQAASPWAAGRGGGIVDTSTIAFPNLTSLCLQGLCEWEQWDWEDDMTASACAMAMPVLEELIIYNCKLNRLPPGLANSKRHASRKLFLYGLTNLTCVENFPSLLELDMFDCLELKRISGLSRLHRIRIVRCPNVEVLEGVLSLDSLLLEEATMEALPRYLRDVTPRYLELGCNKKLYESIYSDSTCERDKIRHIGKHDINCIK
;
A
#
# COMPACT_ATOMS: atom_id res chain seq x y z
N MET A 1 -23.21 0.14 14.30
CA MET A 1 -22.89 -1.22 14.77
C MET A 1 -22.84 -2.13 13.55
N LEU A 2 -21.94 -3.12 13.54
CA LEU A 2 -21.95 -4.11 12.47
C LEU A 2 -23.12 -5.08 12.68
N PRO A 3 -23.75 -5.58 11.60
CA PRO A 3 -24.81 -6.57 11.71
C PRO A 3 -24.35 -7.82 12.46
N ASN A 4 -25.22 -8.39 13.30
CA ASN A 4 -24.93 -9.60 14.08
C ASN A 4 -24.51 -10.79 13.20
N TRP A 5 -24.91 -10.85 11.94
CA TRP A 5 -24.47 -11.91 11.02
C TRP A 5 -22.97 -11.87 10.71
N MET A 6 -22.31 -10.70 10.86
CA MET A 6 -20.89 -10.52 10.59
C MET A 6 -19.99 -10.98 11.74
N THR A 7 -20.52 -11.08 12.96
CA THR A 7 -19.78 -11.49 14.18
C THR A 7 -19.95 -12.97 14.50
N ILE A 8 -20.83 -13.69 13.81
CA ILE A 8 -21.08 -15.12 14.07
C ILE A 8 -20.06 -15.97 13.29
N PRO A 9 -19.52 -17.06 13.87
CA PRO A 9 -18.73 -18.07 13.15
C PRO A 9 -19.42 -18.69 11.93
N ALA A 10 -20.70 -18.38 11.69
CA ALA A 10 -21.51 -18.85 10.57
C ALA A 10 -21.11 -18.20 9.23
N LEU A 11 -20.31 -17.11 9.23
CA LEU A 11 -19.86 -16.45 8.01
C LEU A 11 -19.10 -17.40 7.07
N THR A 12 -18.28 -18.29 7.64
CA THR A 12 -17.46 -19.28 6.92
C THR A 12 -18.29 -20.44 6.37
N GLY A 13 -19.42 -20.75 7.00
CA GLY A 13 -20.34 -21.81 6.57
C GLY A 13 -21.35 -21.35 5.53
N ALA A 14 -21.87 -20.13 5.65
CA ALA A 14 -22.99 -19.62 4.85
C ALA A 14 -22.55 -18.95 3.53
N PHE A 15 -21.38 -18.31 3.49
CA PHE A 15 -20.96 -17.45 2.36
C PHE A 15 -19.77 -18.02 1.58
N LYS A 16 -19.85 -19.29 1.20
CA LYS A 16 -18.78 -19.99 0.48
C LYS A 16 -18.51 -19.44 -0.92
N SER A 17 -19.47 -18.75 -1.53
CA SER A 17 -19.36 -18.20 -2.89
C SER A 17 -19.27 -16.67 -2.93
N LEU A 18 -19.13 -16.01 -1.77
CA LEU A 18 -19.05 -14.56 -1.71
C LEU A 18 -17.69 -14.10 -2.24
N MET A 19 -17.71 -13.45 -3.42
CA MET A 19 -16.50 -12.97 -4.09
C MET A 19 -16.21 -11.49 -3.84
N VAL A 20 -17.25 -10.69 -3.62
CA VAL A 20 -17.12 -9.24 -3.42
C VAL A 20 -17.89 -8.88 -2.16
N LEU A 21 -17.21 -8.22 -1.23
CA LEU A 21 -17.81 -7.66 -0.03
C LEU A 21 -17.46 -6.19 0.04
N LYS A 22 -18.50 -5.35 0.02
CA LYS A 22 -18.38 -3.91 0.18
C LYS A 22 -19.13 -3.51 1.45
N LEU A 23 -18.44 -2.85 2.35
CA LEU A 23 -18.96 -2.34 3.61
C LEU A 23 -18.85 -0.82 3.56
N GLU A 24 -19.98 -0.14 3.56
CA GLU A 24 -20.05 1.32 3.43
C GLU A 24 -20.73 1.90 4.66
N ASP A 25 -20.37 3.14 5.00
CA ASP A 25 -21.00 3.94 6.04
C ASP A 25 -21.08 3.22 7.39
N LEU A 26 -19.90 2.97 7.96
CA LEU A 26 -19.70 2.32 9.24
C LEU A 26 -19.21 3.29 10.33
N PRO A 27 -19.98 4.34 10.69
CA PRO A 27 -19.51 5.44 11.55
C PRO A 27 -19.18 5.00 12.99
N CYS A 28 -19.86 3.98 13.51
CA CYS A 28 -19.67 3.48 14.88
C CYS A 28 -18.87 2.18 14.94
N CYS A 29 -18.28 1.73 13.83
CA CYS A 29 -17.53 0.49 13.78
C CYS A 29 -16.11 0.72 14.31
N THR A 30 -15.79 0.15 15.46
CA THR A 30 -14.47 0.28 16.09
C THR A 30 -13.49 -0.82 15.70
N LYS A 31 -14.01 -1.99 15.29
CA LYS A 31 -13.23 -3.16 14.88
C LYS A 31 -13.93 -3.91 13.76
N LEU A 32 -13.16 -4.44 12.82
CA LEU A 32 -13.67 -5.33 11.79
C LEU A 32 -13.80 -6.75 12.36
N PRO A 33 -14.79 -7.53 11.93
CA PRO A 33 -14.95 -8.89 12.43
C PRO A 33 -13.90 -9.82 11.82
N ASP A 34 -13.24 -10.60 12.67
CA ASP A 34 -12.25 -11.62 12.30
C ASP A 34 -12.84 -12.68 11.35
N ALA A 35 -14.16 -12.84 11.33
CA ALA A 35 -14.83 -13.74 10.41
C ALA A 35 -14.60 -13.40 8.93
N LEU A 36 -14.30 -12.14 8.60
CA LEU A 36 -14.04 -11.69 7.23
C LEU A 36 -12.81 -12.37 6.61
N CYS A 37 -11.76 -12.58 7.41
CA CYS A 37 -10.52 -13.18 6.92
C CYS A 37 -10.66 -14.66 6.57
N ARG A 38 -11.77 -15.31 6.96
CA ARG A 38 -12.03 -16.73 6.70
C ARG A 38 -12.95 -16.97 5.51
N LEU A 39 -13.31 -15.94 4.75
CA LEU A 39 -14.13 -16.07 3.54
C LEU A 39 -13.30 -16.72 2.42
N PRO A 40 -13.64 -17.96 1.97
CA PRO A 40 -12.76 -18.75 1.12
C PRO A 40 -12.71 -18.26 -0.32
N SER A 41 -13.77 -17.62 -0.83
CA SER A 41 -13.85 -17.18 -2.24
C SER A 41 -13.80 -15.67 -2.41
N LEU A 42 -13.52 -14.92 -1.34
CA LEU A 42 -13.49 -13.47 -1.39
C LEU A 42 -12.30 -12.98 -2.21
N LYS A 43 -12.59 -12.25 -3.29
CA LYS A 43 -11.62 -11.62 -4.20
C LYS A 43 -11.47 -10.14 -3.94
N THR A 44 -12.56 -9.46 -3.61
CA THR A 44 -12.58 -8.01 -3.38
C THR A 44 -13.20 -7.69 -2.03
N LEU A 45 -12.46 -6.96 -1.20
CA LEU A 45 -12.94 -6.40 0.06
C LEU A 45 -12.79 -4.88 0.00
N ALA A 46 -13.89 -4.17 0.16
CA ALA A 46 -13.90 -2.71 0.23
C ALA A 46 -14.57 -2.26 1.54
N ILE A 47 -13.86 -1.47 2.33
CA ILE A 47 -14.37 -0.85 3.56
C ILE A 47 -14.28 0.66 3.36
N ILE A 48 -15.44 1.31 3.30
CA ILE A 48 -15.57 2.72 2.96
C ILE A 48 -16.29 3.43 4.09
N ASN A 49 -15.76 4.59 4.49
CA ASN A 49 -16.32 5.45 5.52
C ASN A 49 -16.51 4.72 6.86
N ALA A 50 -15.40 4.26 7.43
CA ALA A 50 -15.37 3.60 8.75
C ALA A 50 -14.48 4.39 9.73
N PRO A 51 -14.87 5.63 10.09
CA PRO A 51 -13.99 6.56 10.79
C PRO A 51 -13.61 6.13 12.21
N ALA A 52 -14.43 5.32 12.89
CA ALA A 52 -14.16 4.89 14.27
C ALA A 52 -13.14 3.73 14.38
N ILE A 53 -12.69 3.17 13.25
CA ILE A 53 -11.64 2.13 13.23
C ILE A 53 -10.30 2.80 13.55
N LYS A 54 -9.67 2.36 14.64
CA LYS A 54 -8.37 2.88 15.09
C LYS A 54 -7.18 2.00 14.73
N CYS A 55 -7.40 0.70 14.67
CA CYS A 55 -6.40 -0.29 14.33
C CYS A 55 -7.03 -1.39 13.48
N VAL A 56 -6.30 -1.84 12.47
CA VAL A 56 -6.57 -3.08 11.75
C VAL A 56 -5.52 -4.07 12.26
N GLY A 57 -5.93 -5.01 13.11
CA GLY A 57 -5.01 -5.85 13.87
C GLY A 57 -4.65 -7.19 13.22
N PHE A 58 -4.03 -8.05 14.04
CA PHE A 58 -3.61 -9.42 13.71
C PHE A 58 -4.76 -10.34 13.25
N GLU A 59 -6.03 -9.95 13.46
CA GLU A 59 -7.20 -10.63 12.93
C GLU A 59 -7.17 -10.78 11.40
N PHE A 60 -6.47 -9.89 10.69
CA PHE A 60 -6.24 -10.00 9.25
C PHE A 60 -5.05 -10.91 8.90
N GLN A 61 -4.26 -11.32 9.89
CA GLN A 61 -3.07 -12.17 9.77
C GLN A 61 -3.35 -13.65 10.11
N GLN A 62 -4.18 -13.92 11.13
CA GLN A 62 -4.40 -15.26 11.67
C GLN A 62 -5.83 -15.75 11.43
N ALA A 63 -5.99 -16.88 10.72
CA ALA A 63 -7.30 -17.54 10.56
C ALA A 63 -7.68 -18.44 11.76
N ALA A 64 -6.76 -18.71 12.71
CA ALA A 64 -7.03 -19.58 13.87
C ALA A 64 -6.23 -19.18 15.13
N SER A 65 -6.86 -19.36 16.30
CA SER A 65 -6.23 -19.25 17.63
C SER A 65 -5.22 -20.39 17.87
N PRO A 66 -4.05 -20.15 18.51
CA PRO A 66 -3.04 -21.17 18.80
C PRO A 66 -3.49 -22.32 19.71
N TRP A 67 -4.65 -22.22 20.38
CA TRP A 67 -5.12 -23.26 21.30
C TRP A 67 -5.51 -24.57 20.61
N ALA A 68 -5.78 -24.58 19.30
CA ALA A 68 -6.20 -25.78 18.58
C ALA A 68 -5.05 -26.70 18.12
N ALA A 69 -3.78 -26.33 18.34
CA ALA A 69 -2.61 -27.13 17.93
C ALA A 69 -2.26 -28.28 18.91
N GLY A 70 -3.25 -28.79 19.63
CA GLY A 70 -3.14 -30.01 20.43
C GLY A 70 -3.25 -31.25 19.55
N ARG A 71 -2.10 -31.78 19.12
CA ARG A 71 -1.86 -33.11 18.49
C ARG A 71 -2.37 -33.30 17.06
N GLY A 72 -1.41 -33.57 16.17
CA GLY A 72 -1.65 -34.29 14.92
C GLY A 72 -0.87 -33.71 13.76
N GLY A 73 0.28 -34.31 13.46
CA GLY A 73 0.98 -34.06 12.20
C GLY A 73 0.15 -34.60 11.03
N GLY A 74 -0.12 -33.76 10.04
CA GLY A 74 -0.76 -34.16 8.80
C GLY A 74 -1.41 -32.98 8.07
N ILE A 75 -0.92 -32.72 6.85
CA ILE A 75 -1.51 -31.89 5.78
C ILE A 75 -1.82 -30.43 6.18
N VAL A 76 -1.09 -29.50 5.57
CA VAL A 76 -1.41 -28.06 5.61
C VAL A 76 -2.77 -27.84 4.93
N ASP A 77 -3.84 -27.86 5.72
CA ASP A 77 -5.15 -27.41 5.28
C ASP A 77 -5.07 -25.90 4.96
N THR A 78 -5.59 -25.53 3.79
CA THR A 78 -5.79 -24.13 3.35
C THR A 78 -6.71 -23.32 4.28
N SER A 79 -7.28 -23.96 5.31
CA SER A 79 -8.06 -23.35 6.41
C SER A 79 -7.25 -22.46 7.35
N THR A 80 -5.93 -22.41 7.19
CA THR A 80 -5.02 -21.64 8.06
C THR A 80 -4.67 -20.25 7.48
N ILE A 81 -5.04 -19.98 6.22
CA ILE A 81 -4.66 -18.75 5.51
C ILE A 81 -5.80 -17.73 5.60
N ALA A 82 -5.51 -16.57 6.20
CA ALA A 82 -6.40 -15.42 6.13
C ALA A 82 -6.48 -14.90 4.68
N PHE A 83 -7.70 -14.75 4.16
CA PHE A 83 -8.00 -14.21 2.82
C PHE A 83 -7.28 -14.96 1.69
N PRO A 84 -7.58 -16.26 1.47
CA PRO A 84 -6.81 -17.10 0.54
C PRO A 84 -6.89 -16.64 -0.93
N ASN A 85 -8.00 -16.00 -1.33
CA ASN A 85 -8.27 -15.61 -2.71
C ASN A 85 -8.43 -14.09 -2.90
N LEU A 86 -8.06 -13.27 -1.91
CA LEU A 86 -8.26 -11.83 -1.96
C LEU A 86 -7.23 -11.20 -2.89
N THR A 87 -7.70 -10.59 -3.97
CA THR A 87 -6.88 -9.93 -4.99
C THR A 87 -6.89 -8.41 -4.84
N SER A 88 -8.00 -7.82 -4.37
CA SER A 88 -8.14 -6.36 -4.21
C SER A 88 -8.68 -6.01 -2.81
N LEU A 89 -7.96 -5.15 -2.10
CA LEU A 89 -8.33 -4.60 -0.80
C LEU A 89 -8.41 -3.08 -0.89
N CYS A 90 -9.57 -2.52 -0.58
CA CYS A 90 -9.81 -1.07 -0.56
C CYS A 90 -10.22 -0.61 0.84
N LEU A 91 -9.46 0.32 1.42
CA LEU A 91 -9.70 0.92 2.73
C LEU A 91 -9.80 2.43 2.56
N GLN A 92 -11.00 2.98 2.66
CA GLN A 92 -11.28 4.39 2.38
C GLN A 92 -11.99 5.07 3.56
N GLY A 93 -11.50 6.23 3.99
CA GLY A 93 -12.15 7.05 5.02
C GLY A 93 -12.11 6.42 6.41
N LEU A 94 -11.04 5.70 6.74
CA LEU A 94 -10.76 5.21 8.09
C LEU A 94 -9.98 6.31 8.83
N CYS A 95 -10.66 7.40 9.17
CA CYS A 95 -10.03 8.64 9.62
C CYS A 95 -9.28 8.55 10.96
N GLU A 96 -9.59 7.59 11.83
CA GLU A 96 -8.89 7.40 13.10
C GLU A 96 -7.88 6.24 13.05
N TRP A 97 -7.67 5.64 11.87
CA TRP A 97 -6.80 4.50 11.71
C TRP A 97 -5.33 4.92 11.66
N GLU A 98 -4.61 4.68 12.75
CA GLU A 98 -3.21 5.12 12.92
C GLU A 98 -2.21 3.98 12.77
N GLN A 99 -2.62 2.76 13.15
CA GLN A 99 -1.74 1.59 13.29
C GLN A 99 -2.30 0.40 12.51
N TRP A 100 -1.41 -0.26 11.77
CA TRP A 100 -1.69 -1.53 11.09
C TRP A 100 -0.65 -2.54 11.57
N ASP A 101 -1.00 -3.25 12.63
CA ASP A 101 -0.08 -4.09 13.39
C ASP A 101 -0.08 -5.52 12.85
N TRP A 102 0.94 -5.88 12.06
CA TRP A 102 1.25 -7.26 11.69
C TRP A 102 2.65 -7.60 12.23
N GLU A 103 2.77 -8.73 12.93
CA GLU A 103 4.05 -9.16 13.49
C GLU A 103 5.00 -9.66 12.40
N ASP A 104 6.27 -9.29 12.54
CA ASP A 104 7.39 -9.59 11.63
C ASP A 104 8.05 -10.94 11.92
N ASP A 105 7.41 -11.80 12.71
CA ASP A 105 8.06 -12.92 13.40
C ASP A 105 8.64 -13.97 12.45
N MET A 106 9.89 -13.74 12.05
CA MET A 106 10.84 -14.69 11.47
C MET A 106 11.10 -15.91 12.38
N THR A 107 10.54 -15.94 13.59
CA THR A 107 10.69 -17.01 14.59
C THR A 107 9.39 -17.66 15.05
N ALA A 108 8.21 -17.17 14.66
CA ALA A 108 6.92 -17.79 15.01
C ALA A 108 6.16 -18.19 13.75
N SER A 109 6.33 -19.47 13.37
CA SER A 109 5.56 -20.18 12.34
C SER A 109 5.68 -19.62 10.92
N ALA A 110 6.40 -20.37 10.08
CA ALA A 110 6.53 -20.19 8.63
C ALA A 110 5.21 -20.29 7.82
N CYS A 111 4.03 -20.11 8.44
CA CYS A 111 2.73 -20.47 7.88
C CYS A 111 1.65 -19.37 7.85
N ALA A 112 1.84 -18.17 8.43
CA ALA A 112 0.79 -17.14 8.44
C ALA A 112 0.92 -16.11 7.29
N MET A 113 0.96 -16.58 6.04
CA MET A 113 0.92 -15.70 4.86
C MET A 113 -0.53 -15.26 4.59
N ALA A 114 -0.98 -14.19 5.24
CA ALA A 114 -2.30 -13.62 4.97
C ALA A 114 -2.34 -12.93 3.59
N MET A 115 -3.42 -13.10 2.83
CA MET A 115 -3.64 -12.53 1.50
C MET A 115 -2.55 -12.90 0.46
N PRO A 116 -2.26 -14.19 0.24
CA PRO A 116 -1.12 -14.63 -0.59
C PRO A 116 -1.21 -14.16 -2.05
N VAL A 117 -2.42 -13.90 -2.55
CA VAL A 117 -2.71 -13.51 -3.94
C VAL A 117 -3.13 -12.04 -4.09
N LEU A 118 -2.83 -11.19 -3.09
CA LEU A 118 -3.17 -9.77 -3.17
C LEU A 118 -2.40 -9.10 -4.31
N GLU A 119 -3.16 -8.56 -5.27
CA GLU A 119 -2.64 -7.85 -6.43
C GLU A 119 -2.76 -6.33 -6.26
N GLU A 120 -3.76 -5.87 -5.54
CA GLU A 120 -4.08 -4.45 -5.42
C GLU A 120 -4.45 -4.08 -3.98
N LEU A 121 -3.80 -3.04 -3.45
CA LEU A 121 -4.18 -2.41 -2.19
C LEU A 121 -4.36 -0.91 -2.40
N ILE A 122 -5.55 -0.45 -2.08
CA ILE A 122 -5.97 0.94 -2.18
C ILE A 122 -6.25 1.45 -0.76
N ILE A 123 -5.57 2.53 -0.37
CA ILE A 123 -5.80 3.23 0.89
C ILE A 123 -6.08 4.69 0.58
N TYR A 124 -7.23 5.18 1.02
CA TYR A 124 -7.68 6.54 0.72
C TYR A 124 -8.15 7.26 1.99
N ASN A 125 -7.63 8.46 2.25
CA ASN A 125 -8.05 9.36 3.33
C ASN A 125 -8.02 8.67 4.72
N CYS A 126 -6.82 8.23 5.13
CA CYS A 126 -6.57 7.54 6.39
C CYS A 126 -5.36 8.17 7.12
N LYS A 127 -5.31 8.06 8.45
CA LYS A 127 -4.20 8.57 9.28
C LYS A 127 -3.09 7.53 9.52
N LEU A 128 -2.97 6.55 8.62
CA LEU A 128 -2.06 5.43 8.80
C LEU A 128 -0.61 5.92 8.82
N ASN A 129 0.13 5.58 9.88
CA ASN A 129 1.50 6.06 10.04
C ASN A 129 2.52 5.26 9.21
N ARG A 130 2.31 3.94 9.09
CA ARG A 130 3.19 2.99 8.38
C ARG A 130 2.38 1.81 7.84
N LEU A 131 2.84 1.24 6.73
CA LEU A 131 2.33 -0.03 6.22
C LEU A 131 2.92 -1.21 7.02
N PRO A 132 2.16 -2.30 7.23
CA PRO A 132 2.64 -3.47 7.96
C PRO A 132 3.75 -4.19 7.19
N PRO A 133 4.91 -4.50 7.81
CA PRO A 133 6.00 -5.23 7.16
C PRO A 133 5.60 -6.63 6.67
N GLY A 134 4.67 -7.31 7.36
CA GLY A 134 4.15 -8.61 6.92
C GLY A 134 3.46 -8.57 5.55
N LEU A 135 2.98 -7.40 5.11
CA LEU A 135 2.49 -7.20 3.75
C LEU A 135 3.64 -7.25 2.76
N ALA A 136 4.83 -6.80 3.13
CA ALA A 136 6.02 -6.71 2.30
C ALA A 136 6.70 -8.07 2.01
N ASN A 137 6.10 -9.19 2.46
CA ASN A 137 6.69 -10.53 2.28
C ASN A 137 6.94 -10.90 0.79
N SER A 138 8.19 -11.27 0.50
CA SER A 138 8.72 -11.60 -0.83
C SER A 138 8.20 -12.91 -1.41
N LYS A 139 7.62 -13.80 -0.59
CA LYS A 139 7.07 -15.10 -1.01
C LYS A 139 5.72 -15.00 -1.73
N ARG A 140 5.16 -13.80 -1.91
CA ARG A 140 3.89 -13.64 -2.64
C ARG A 140 4.12 -13.73 -4.14
N HIS A 141 3.33 -14.58 -4.77
CA HIS A 141 3.42 -14.85 -6.21
C HIS A 141 2.63 -13.84 -7.05
N ALA A 142 1.77 -13.02 -6.44
CA ALA A 142 0.95 -12.04 -7.13
C ALA A 142 1.69 -10.73 -7.45
N SER A 143 1.28 -10.11 -8.55
CA SER A 143 1.78 -8.81 -9.02
C SER A 143 1.12 -7.69 -8.24
N ARG A 144 1.88 -6.82 -7.57
CA ARG A 144 1.31 -5.84 -6.64
C ARG A 144 1.25 -4.43 -7.20
N LYS A 145 0.15 -3.77 -6.89
CA LYS A 145 -0.12 -2.34 -7.09
C LYS A 145 -0.53 -1.73 -5.76
N LEU A 146 0.11 -0.62 -5.39
CA LEU A 146 -0.24 0.15 -4.20
C LEU A 146 -0.73 1.53 -4.61
N PHE A 147 -1.92 1.88 -4.14
CA PHE A 147 -2.55 3.17 -4.36
C PHE A 147 -2.77 3.84 -3.00
N LEU A 148 -2.04 4.93 -2.74
CA LEU A 148 -1.96 5.59 -1.43
C LEU A 148 -2.35 7.06 -1.58
N TYR A 149 -3.55 7.41 -1.12
CA TYR A 149 -4.16 8.69 -1.44
C TYR A 149 -4.63 9.42 -0.17
N GLY A 150 -4.18 10.65 0.05
CA GLY A 150 -4.58 11.47 1.20
C GLY A 150 -4.16 10.84 2.54
N LEU A 151 -2.95 10.28 2.63
CA LEU A 151 -2.44 9.68 3.85
C LEU A 151 -1.60 10.70 4.63
N THR A 152 -2.25 11.41 5.56
CA THR A 152 -1.66 12.58 6.20
C THR A 152 -0.48 12.27 7.11
N ASN A 153 -0.39 11.05 7.65
CA ASN A 153 0.63 10.68 8.63
C ASN A 153 1.64 9.65 8.11
N LEU A 154 1.49 9.19 6.86
CA LEU A 154 2.35 8.17 6.31
C LEU A 154 3.76 8.74 6.10
N THR A 155 4.74 8.23 6.85
CA THR A 155 6.12 8.77 6.82
C THR A 155 7.05 8.02 5.89
N CYS A 156 6.83 6.72 5.69
CA CYS A 156 7.66 5.90 4.80
C CYS A 156 6.88 4.77 4.11
N VAL A 157 7.38 4.35 2.94
CA VAL A 157 6.97 3.15 2.20
C VAL A 157 8.22 2.33 1.91
N GLU A 158 8.39 1.22 2.62
CA GLU A 158 9.65 0.47 2.61
C GLU A 158 9.43 -1.05 2.48
N ASN A 159 10.44 -1.74 1.93
CA ASN A 159 10.58 -3.20 1.95
C ASN A 159 9.54 -3.99 1.12
N PHE A 160 9.00 -3.45 0.03
CA PHE A 160 8.11 -4.20 -0.88
C PHE A 160 8.84 -4.66 -2.17
N PRO A 161 9.66 -5.73 -2.14
CA PRO A 161 10.45 -6.16 -3.29
C PRO A 161 9.62 -6.75 -4.44
N SER A 162 8.35 -7.11 -4.21
CA SER A 162 7.44 -7.64 -5.23
C SER A 162 6.50 -6.58 -5.84
N LEU A 163 6.60 -5.32 -5.41
CA LEU A 163 5.77 -4.21 -5.90
C LEU A 163 6.12 -3.86 -7.34
N LEU A 164 5.12 -3.71 -8.21
CA LEU A 164 5.31 -3.32 -9.62
C LEU A 164 4.87 -1.88 -9.89
N GLU A 165 3.80 -1.44 -9.24
CA GLU A 165 3.23 -0.10 -9.42
C GLU A 165 2.93 0.55 -8.06
N LEU A 166 3.38 1.79 -7.89
CA LEU A 166 3.12 2.62 -6.72
C LEU A 166 2.56 3.96 -7.18
N ASP A 167 1.36 4.30 -6.75
CA ASP A 167 0.71 5.58 -7.05
C ASP A 167 0.34 6.28 -5.75
N MET A 168 0.80 7.52 -5.60
CA MET A 168 0.71 8.30 -4.39
C MET A 168 0.20 9.70 -4.70
N PHE A 169 -0.75 10.16 -3.88
CA PHE A 169 -1.39 11.46 -4.03
C PHE A 169 -1.66 12.07 -2.66
N ASP A 170 -1.30 13.33 -2.43
CA ASP A 170 -1.54 14.05 -1.16
C ASP A 170 -0.99 13.32 0.09
N CYS A 171 0.18 12.68 -0.01
CA CYS A 171 0.88 12.07 1.13
C CYS A 171 1.91 13.06 1.69
N LEU A 172 1.43 14.02 2.49
CA LEU A 172 2.20 15.21 2.88
C LEU A 172 3.39 14.91 3.80
N GLU A 173 3.28 13.96 4.72
CA GLU A 173 4.36 13.61 5.66
C GLU A 173 5.33 12.54 5.13
N LEU A 174 5.14 12.08 3.88
CA LEU A 174 5.96 11.04 3.30
C LEU A 174 7.37 11.56 3.01
N LYS A 175 8.36 10.96 3.66
CA LYS A 175 9.78 11.36 3.54
C LYS A 175 10.61 10.36 2.78
N ARG A 176 10.28 9.07 2.87
CA ARG A 176 11.14 7.99 2.39
C ARG A 176 10.38 6.90 1.66
N ILE A 177 10.91 6.53 0.50
CA ILE A 177 10.48 5.38 -0.29
C ILE A 177 11.71 4.51 -0.56
N SER A 178 11.70 3.25 -0.11
CA SER A 178 12.88 2.39 -0.19
C SER A 178 12.58 0.90 -0.40
N GLY A 179 13.53 0.15 -0.95
CA GLY A 179 13.45 -1.32 -1.00
C GLY A 179 12.39 -1.87 -1.97
N LEU A 180 12.14 -1.18 -3.08
CA LEU A 180 11.14 -1.54 -4.10
C LEU A 180 11.81 -2.08 -5.39
N SER A 181 12.55 -3.17 -5.26
CA SER A 181 13.50 -3.63 -6.30
C SER A 181 12.88 -3.97 -7.66
N ARG A 182 11.62 -4.43 -7.67
CA ARG A 182 10.85 -4.77 -8.89
C ARG A 182 9.88 -3.66 -9.33
N LEU A 183 9.93 -2.47 -8.73
CA LEU A 183 9.03 -1.38 -9.09
C LEU A 183 9.29 -0.92 -10.51
N HIS A 184 8.28 -1.00 -11.37
CA HIS A 184 8.37 -0.56 -12.77
C HIS A 184 7.83 0.86 -12.93
N ARG A 185 6.76 1.19 -12.22
CA ARG A 185 6.09 2.49 -12.33
C ARG A 185 5.87 3.10 -10.97
N ILE A 186 6.23 4.38 -10.85
CA ILE A 186 5.90 5.17 -9.67
C ILE A 186 5.28 6.51 -10.10
N ARG A 187 4.19 6.89 -9.44
CA ARG A 187 3.55 8.19 -9.57
C ARG A 187 3.52 8.85 -8.19
N ILE A 188 4.08 10.04 -8.08
CA ILE A 188 4.11 10.83 -6.85
C ILE A 188 3.52 12.20 -7.18
N VAL A 189 2.34 12.49 -6.64
CA VAL A 189 1.60 13.71 -6.92
C VAL A 189 1.28 14.42 -5.62
N ARG A 190 1.66 15.69 -5.50
CA ARG A 190 1.43 16.51 -4.30
C ARG A 190 1.95 15.87 -3.00
N CYS A 191 3.18 15.38 -3.05
CA CYS A 191 3.91 14.83 -1.90
C CYS A 191 5.21 15.63 -1.72
N PRO A 192 5.16 16.82 -1.08
CA PRO A 192 6.24 17.80 -1.12
C PRO A 192 7.48 17.40 -0.30
N ASN A 193 7.32 16.50 0.68
CA ASN A 193 8.37 16.17 1.65
C ASN A 193 9.18 14.90 1.32
N VAL A 194 9.00 14.32 0.12
CA VAL A 194 9.75 13.11 -0.27
C VAL A 194 11.21 13.47 -0.50
N GLU A 195 12.09 12.97 0.37
CA GLU A 195 13.53 13.25 0.33
C GLU A 195 14.35 12.09 -0.22
N VAL A 196 13.87 10.85 -0.03
CA VAL A 196 14.62 9.63 -0.33
C VAL A 196 13.79 8.72 -1.23
N LEU A 197 14.39 8.31 -2.35
CA LEU A 197 13.88 7.27 -3.26
C LEU A 197 15.03 6.33 -3.62
N GLU A 198 15.11 5.17 -2.94
CA GLU A 198 16.24 4.25 -3.04
C GLU A 198 15.79 2.80 -3.26
N GLY A 199 16.70 1.96 -3.79
CA GLY A 199 16.40 0.53 -3.98
C GLY A 199 15.35 0.24 -5.07
N VAL A 200 15.16 1.16 -6.02
CA VAL A 200 14.23 1.06 -7.17
C VAL A 200 14.95 0.63 -8.45
N LEU A 201 15.52 -0.58 -8.44
CA LEU A 201 16.44 -1.04 -9.49
C LEU A 201 15.80 -1.29 -10.87
N SER A 202 14.49 -1.58 -10.90
CA SER A 202 13.76 -1.91 -12.14
C SER A 202 12.89 -0.77 -12.65
N LEU A 203 13.10 0.46 -12.17
CA LEU A 203 12.23 1.58 -12.46
C LEU A 203 12.24 1.96 -13.94
N ASP A 204 11.09 1.87 -14.59
CA ASP A 204 10.91 2.19 -16.01
C ASP A 204 10.27 3.57 -16.18
N SER A 205 9.27 3.91 -15.37
CA SER A 205 8.51 5.16 -15.45
C SER A 205 8.37 5.84 -14.08
N LEU A 206 8.71 7.14 -14.04
CA LEU A 206 8.58 8.02 -12.89
C LEU A 206 7.72 9.23 -13.28
N LEU A 207 6.60 9.44 -12.59
CA LEU A 207 5.85 10.69 -12.67
C LEU A 207 5.97 11.43 -11.35
N LEU A 208 6.37 12.70 -11.42
CA LEU A 208 6.41 13.64 -10.31
C LEU A 208 5.56 14.85 -10.65
N GLU A 209 4.54 15.16 -9.85
CA GLU A 209 3.74 16.36 -10.03
C GLU A 209 3.64 17.12 -8.70
N GLU A 210 4.20 18.32 -8.63
CA GLU A 210 4.17 19.13 -7.42
C GLU A 210 4.17 20.62 -7.76
N ALA A 211 3.06 21.28 -7.43
CA ALA A 211 2.84 22.69 -7.73
C ALA A 211 3.69 23.61 -6.85
N THR A 212 4.09 23.18 -5.66
CA THR A 212 4.90 24.01 -4.76
C THR A 212 6.41 23.71 -4.86
N MET A 213 6.83 22.87 -5.81
CA MET A 213 8.23 22.42 -5.94
C MET A 213 9.14 23.57 -6.38
N GLU A 214 10.02 24.05 -5.49
CA GLU A 214 10.99 25.11 -5.82
C GLU A 214 12.25 24.57 -6.50
N ALA A 215 12.61 23.32 -6.22
CA ALA A 215 13.77 22.64 -6.77
C ALA A 215 13.48 21.15 -6.97
N LEU A 216 14.13 20.54 -7.96
CA LEU A 216 14.04 19.11 -8.22
C LEU A 216 14.59 18.31 -7.04
N PRO A 217 13.93 17.21 -6.66
CA PRO A 217 14.41 16.34 -5.59
C PRO A 217 15.80 15.77 -5.89
N ARG A 218 16.62 15.63 -4.84
CA ARG A 218 18.01 15.18 -4.99
C ARG A 218 18.11 13.73 -5.47
N TYR A 219 17.18 12.88 -5.05
CA TYR A 219 17.13 11.47 -5.45
C TYR A 219 17.01 11.27 -6.96
N LEU A 220 16.56 12.29 -7.72
CA LEU A 220 16.52 12.22 -9.18
C LEU A 220 17.89 11.95 -9.80
N ARG A 221 18.98 12.34 -9.11
CA ARG A 221 20.37 12.05 -9.53
C ARG A 221 20.69 10.55 -9.51
N ASP A 222 20.10 9.83 -8.58
CA ASP A 222 20.44 8.45 -8.26
C ASP A 222 19.50 7.45 -8.97
N VAL A 223 18.29 7.88 -9.31
CA VAL A 223 17.33 7.07 -10.07
C VAL A 223 17.49 7.26 -11.57
N THR A 224 17.33 6.16 -12.31
CA THR A 224 17.58 6.12 -13.76
C THR A 224 16.37 5.57 -14.53
N PRO A 225 15.17 6.18 -14.40
CA PRO A 225 14.00 5.72 -15.14
C PRO A 225 14.19 5.88 -16.65
N ARG A 226 13.49 5.07 -17.44
CA ARG A 226 13.46 5.21 -18.92
C ARG A 226 12.59 6.36 -19.38
N TYR A 227 11.57 6.71 -18.60
CA TYR A 227 10.68 7.84 -18.86
C TYR A 227 10.39 8.62 -17.56
N LEU A 228 10.64 9.93 -17.59
CA LEU A 228 10.31 10.86 -16.51
C LEU A 228 9.21 11.82 -16.99
N GLU A 229 8.11 11.91 -16.25
CA GLU A 229 7.09 12.95 -16.42
C GLU A 229 7.15 13.87 -15.20
N LEU A 230 7.31 15.18 -15.44
CA LEU A 230 7.48 16.17 -14.39
C LEU A 230 6.48 17.31 -14.56
N GLY A 231 5.51 17.41 -13.66
CA GLY A 231 4.69 18.61 -13.46
C GLY A 231 5.30 19.49 -12.36
N CYS A 232 5.67 20.72 -12.67
CA CYS A 232 6.22 21.66 -11.70
C CYS A 232 5.69 23.09 -11.88
N ASN A 233 5.98 23.99 -10.93
CA ASN A 233 5.62 25.40 -11.12
C ASN A 233 6.44 26.08 -12.21
N LYS A 234 5.94 27.23 -12.66
CA LYS A 234 6.55 28.06 -13.70
C LYS A 234 8.01 28.45 -13.41
N LYS A 235 8.35 28.74 -12.15
CA LYS A 235 9.71 29.15 -11.79
C LYS A 235 10.71 28.01 -11.99
N LEU A 236 10.38 26.81 -11.50
CA LEU A 236 11.21 25.62 -11.67
C LEU A 236 11.27 25.22 -13.15
N TYR A 237 10.14 25.26 -13.85
CA TYR A 237 10.07 25.02 -15.28
C TYR A 237 11.06 25.90 -16.04
N GLU A 238 10.99 27.22 -15.88
CA GLU A 238 11.91 28.18 -16.53
C GLU A 238 13.38 27.93 -16.12
N SER A 239 13.62 27.57 -14.86
CA SER A 239 14.98 27.29 -14.38
C SER A 239 15.60 26.07 -15.06
N ILE A 240 14.84 24.99 -15.32
CA ILE A 240 15.34 23.77 -15.96
C ILE A 240 15.79 24.03 -17.41
N TYR A 241 15.13 24.96 -18.10
CA TYR A 241 15.47 25.31 -19.49
C TYR A 241 16.57 26.39 -19.60
N SER A 242 16.87 27.11 -18.50
CA SER A 242 17.97 28.06 -18.51
C SER A 242 19.34 27.38 -18.37
N ASP A 243 20.31 27.78 -19.20
CA ASP A 243 21.64 27.14 -19.32
C ASP A 243 22.55 27.28 -18.08
N SER A 244 22.09 27.91 -17.01
CA SER A 244 22.88 28.23 -15.82
C SER A 244 22.56 27.37 -14.58
N THR A 245 21.58 26.45 -14.65
CA THR A 245 21.01 25.84 -13.43
C THR A 245 21.48 24.43 -13.15
N CYS A 246 21.82 24.19 -11.88
CA CYS A 246 22.15 22.88 -11.31
C CYS A 246 20.95 21.90 -11.25
N GLU A 247 19.75 22.36 -11.63
CA GLU A 247 18.51 21.60 -11.62
C GLU A 247 18.47 20.61 -12.79
N ARG A 248 18.78 21.07 -14.01
CA ARG A 248 18.81 20.19 -15.20
C ARG A 248 19.81 19.05 -15.07
N ASP A 249 20.92 19.29 -14.36
CA ASP A 249 21.92 18.27 -14.07
C ASP A 249 21.39 17.08 -13.27
N LYS A 250 20.30 17.25 -12.52
CA LYS A 250 19.67 16.17 -11.75
C LYS A 250 18.91 15.17 -12.62
N ILE A 251 18.57 15.53 -13.86
CA ILE A 251 17.76 14.70 -14.76
C ILE A 251 18.41 14.46 -16.12
N ARG A 252 19.60 15.01 -16.37
CA ARG A 252 20.31 14.93 -17.67
C ARG A 252 20.61 13.49 -18.12
N HIS A 253 20.76 12.56 -17.19
CA HIS A 253 21.01 11.14 -17.47
C HIS A 253 19.74 10.40 -17.91
N ILE A 254 18.57 11.02 -17.76
CA ILE A 254 17.27 10.45 -18.13
C ILE A 254 16.98 10.82 -19.58
N GLY A 255 17.13 9.85 -20.48
CA GLY A 255 17.07 10.06 -21.92
C GLY A 255 15.70 10.51 -22.48
N LYS A 256 14.60 10.24 -21.77
CA LYS A 256 13.26 10.73 -22.14
C LYS A 256 12.59 11.37 -20.94
N HIS A 257 12.29 12.65 -21.06
CA HIS A 257 11.54 13.39 -20.06
C HIS A 257 10.50 14.30 -20.73
N ASP A 258 9.31 14.34 -20.14
CA ASP A 258 8.25 15.29 -20.47
C ASP A 258 8.06 16.22 -19.26
N ILE A 259 8.29 17.52 -19.47
CA ILE A 259 8.27 18.52 -18.40
C ILE A 259 7.16 19.50 -18.71
N ASN A 260 6.21 19.60 -17.79
CA ASN A 260 5.01 20.41 -17.91
C ASN A 260 4.96 21.45 -16.78
N CYS A 261 4.54 22.66 -17.11
CA CYS A 261 4.24 23.71 -16.14
C CYS A 261 2.80 23.54 -15.66
N ILE A 262 2.61 23.34 -14.35
CA ILE A 262 1.29 23.36 -13.71
C ILE A 262 0.78 24.81 -13.72
N LYS A 263 -0.46 24.99 -14.15
CA LYS A 263 -1.10 26.30 -14.28
C LYS A 263 -1.68 26.81 -12.97
#